data_AF-A0A419E9I2-F1
#
_entry.id   AF-A0A419E9I2-F1
#
_cell.length_a   1.000
_cell.length_b   1.000
_cell.length_c   1.000
_cell.angle_alpha   90.00
_cell.angle_beta   90.00
_cell.angle_gamma   90.00
#
_symmetry.space_group_name_H-M   'P 1'
#
loop_
_entity.id
_entity.type
_entity.pdbx_description
1 polymer ?
#
loop_
_entity_poly.entity_id
_entity_poly.type
_entity_poly.pdbx_seq_one_letter_code
_entity_poly.pdbx_strand_id
1 'polypeptide(L)'
;MKGNNKLGAALAVLGILAGILCLYFIANTYNAVIHTHFNAGDWEESNTVRIVYAVLGWLGTAAGALSAAVLWGFLHKQDWAWFWGAVAATVLLLAGFFPMIPAADSGLPVPTMWVFLLGAVMWFGMLFIGGVSGKIITLTFVAGLAYVLTFIDGVAPLSKFQGTFQTPTTFVENPNTFWNGMYVVSQQVNWWGAAAWAIFIFAALKQKSWAIPVGIFAAVMSMFGGYPMGIHNVAEVQRFSMFLPAPILSTILLIVLLLPGTQKLLGIKQS
;
A
#
# COMPACT_ATOMS: atom_id res chain seq x y z
N MET A 1 -11.82 23.72 -0.53
CA MET A 1 -12.55 22.93 0.49
C MET A 1 -14.02 23.32 0.49
N LYS A 2 -14.96 22.39 0.68
CA LYS A 2 -16.41 22.71 0.75
C LYS A 2 -16.84 23.32 2.11
N GLY A 3 -15.97 24.10 2.75
CA GLY A 3 -16.25 24.79 4.02
C GLY A 3 -16.49 23.91 5.27
N ASN A 4 -16.41 22.58 5.17
CA ASN A 4 -16.77 21.68 6.27
C ASN A 4 -15.60 21.37 7.23
N ASN A 5 -15.10 22.40 7.90
CA ASN A 5 -13.97 22.29 8.83
C ASN A 5 -14.28 21.46 10.08
N LYS A 6 -15.53 21.49 10.56
CA LYS A 6 -15.94 20.72 11.75
C LYS A 6 -15.89 19.21 11.49
N LEU A 7 -16.44 18.76 10.36
CA LEU A 7 -16.34 17.36 9.94
C LEU A 7 -14.87 16.97 9.73
N GLY A 8 -14.07 17.83 9.09
CA GLY A 8 -12.64 17.60 8.90
C GLY A 8 -11.88 17.40 10.21
N ALA A 9 -12.15 18.24 11.21
CA ALA A 9 -11.58 18.09 12.55
C ALA A 9 -12.01 16.76 13.21
N ALA A 10 -13.28 16.38 13.11
CA ALA A 10 -13.75 15.09 13.65
C ALA A 10 -13.06 13.90 12.96
N LEU A 11 -12.93 13.92 11.64
CA LEU A 11 -12.20 12.88 10.89
C LEU A 11 -10.70 12.85 11.24
N ALA A 12 -10.10 14.01 11.53
CA ALA A 12 -8.72 14.06 11.98
C ALA A 12 -8.53 13.40 13.36
N VAL A 13 -9.49 13.57 14.28
CA VAL A 13 -9.51 12.83 15.56
C VAL A 13 -9.61 11.32 15.31
N LEU A 14 -10.45 10.87 14.38
CA LEU A 14 -10.51 9.46 13.99
C LEU A 14 -9.15 8.96 13.48
N GLY A 15 -8.43 9.76 12.68
CA GLY A 15 -7.09 9.43 12.21
C GLY A 15 -6.06 9.29 13.34
N ILE A 16 -6.12 10.16 14.36
CA ILE A 16 -5.28 10.06 15.56
C ILE A 16 -5.57 8.76 16.30
N LEU A 17 -6.86 8.45 16.53
CA LEU A 17 -7.27 7.21 17.20
C LEU A 17 -6.83 5.98 16.41
N ALA A 18 -7.01 5.98 15.08
CA ALA A 18 -6.56 4.90 14.21
C ALA A 18 -5.05 4.69 14.28
N GLY A 19 -4.25 5.76 14.33
CA GLY A 19 -2.80 5.65 14.49
C GLY A 19 -2.38 5.09 15.86
N ILE A 20 -3.05 5.50 16.94
CA ILE A 20 -2.82 4.93 18.29
C ILE A 20 -3.20 3.45 18.33
N LEU A 21 -4.35 3.09 17.76
CA LEU A 21 -4.79 1.71 17.64
C LEU A 21 -3.83 0.89 16.78
N CYS A 22 -3.29 1.46 15.71
CA CYS A 22 -2.28 0.81 14.87
C CYS A 22 -1.03 0.48 15.69
N LEU A 23 -0.51 1.43 16.46
CA LEU A 23 0.64 1.21 17.35
C LEU A 23 0.35 0.09 18.34
N TYR A 24 -0.78 0.19 19.05
CA TYR A 24 -1.16 -0.79 20.07
C TYR A 24 -1.38 -2.18 19.48
N PHE A 25 -2.17 -2.31 18.41
CA PHE A 25 -2.49 -3.60 17.83
C PHE A 25 -1.28 -4.27 17.22
N ILE A 26 -0.44 -3.54 16.48
CA ILE A 26 0.79 -4.13 15.93
C ILE A 26 1.70 -4.56 17.07
N ALA A 27 1.94 -3.74 18.10
CA ALA A 27 2.76 -4.13 19.23
C ALA A 27 2.21 -5.37 19.98
N ASN A 28 0.89 -5.42 20.17
CA ASN A 28 0.21 -6.52 20.86
C ASN A 28 0.24 -7.84 20.08
N THR A 29 0.08 -7.80 18.75
CA THR A 29 0.04 -9.01 17.92
C THR A 29 1.41 -9.43 17.38
N TYR A 30 2.41 -8.54 17.40
CA TYR A 30 3.73 -8.74 16.78
C TYR A 30 4.32 -10.13 17.09
N ASN A 31 4.61 -10.40 18.37
CA ASN A 31 5.23 -11.65 18.77
C ASN A 31 4.33 -12.86 18.50
N ALA A 32 3.02 -12.74 18.75
CA ALA A 32 2.08 -13.84 18.57
C ALA A 32 2.02 -14.33 17.10
N VAL A 33 1.92 -13.40 16.14
CA VAL A 33 1.90 -13.73 14.71
C VAL A 33 3.23 -14.35 14.28
N ILE A 34 4.36 -13.74 14.69
CA ILE A 34 5.70 -14.24 14.33
C ILE A 34 5.93 -15.66 14.89
N HIS A 35 5.58 -15.90 16.15
CA HIS A 35 5.76 -17.20 16.79
C HIS A 35 4.87 -18.27 16.20
N THR A 36 3.66 -17.93 15.75
CA THR A 36 2.75 -18.91 15.15
C THR A 36 3.33 -19.46 13.84
N HIS A 37 3.77 -18.58 12.94
CA HIS A 37 4.50 -18.96 11.72
C HIS A 37 5.80 -19.72 12.02
N PHE A 38 6.54 -19.30 13.05
CA PHE A 38 7.82 -19.94 13.38
C PHE A 38 7.60 -21.38 13.88
N ASN A 39 6.56 -21.60 14.69
CA ASN A 39 6.20 -22.91 15.21
C ASN A 39 5.60 -23.82 14.12
N ALA A 40 5.02 -23.25 13.07
CA ALA A 40 4.52 -23.99 11.90
C ALA A 40 5.65 -24.45 10.95
N GLY A 41 6.87 -23.94 11.14
CA GLY A 41 8.01 -24.19 10.24
C GLY A 41 8.12 -23.17 9.11
N ASP A 42 7.27 -22.15 9.06
CA ASP A 42 7.26 -21.10 8.04
C ASP A 42 8.19 -19.94 8.44
N TRP A 43 9.45 -20.26 8.72
CA TRP A 43 10.41 -19.30 9.28
C TRP A 43 10.71 -18.12 8.35
N GLU A 44 10.59 -18.28 7.04
CA GLU A 44 10.72 -17.22 6.03
C GLU A 44 9.55 -16.24 6.08
N GLU A 45 8.35 -16.73 6.37
CA GLU A 45 7.20 -15.86 6.56
C GLU A 45 7.33 -15.11 7.89
N SER A 46 7.74 -15.78 8.97
CA SER A 46 8.04 -15.13 10.25
C SER A 46 9.04 -13.98 10.12
N ASN A 47 10.14 -14.19 9.39
CA ASN A 47 11.17 -13.18 9.21
C ASN A 47 10.71 -12.01 8.33
N THR A 48 9.90 -12.29 7.30
CA THR A 48 9.24 -11.27 6.50
C THR A 48 8.28 -10.44 7.34
N VAL A 49 7.42 -11.10 8.13
CA VAL A 49 6.46 -10.45 9.04
C VAL A 49 7.17 -9.56 10.04
N ARG A 50 8.28 -10.00 10.65
CA ARG A 50 9.10 -9.19 11.56
C ARG A 50 9.45 -7.82 10.98
N ILE A 51 9.91 -7.79 9.74
CA ILE A 51 10.33 -6.56 9.07
C ILE A 51 9.10 -5.73 8.67
N VAL A 52 8.12 -6.36 8.02
CA VAL A 52 6.99 -5.64 7.43
C VAL A 52 6.06 -5.09 8.50
N TYR A 53 5.80 -5.82 9.60
CA TYR A 53 5.02 -5.30 10.72
C TYR A 53 5.67 -4.07 11.34
N ALA A 54 6.99 -4.07 11.53
CA ALA A 54 7.69 -2.92 12.10
C ALA A 54 7.55 -1.68 11.21
N VAL A 55 7.74 -1.84 9.89
CA VAL A 55 7.57 -0.76 8.91
C VAL A 55 6.14 -0.22 8.92
N LEU A 56 5.13 -1.08 8.92
CA LEU A 56 3.72 -0.67 8.91
C LEU A 56 3.28 -0.06 10.24
N GLY A 57 3.82 -0.53 11.37
CA GLY A 57 3.64 0.07 12.68
C GLY A 57 4.16 1.49 12.73
N TRP A 58 5.36 1.73 12.19
CA TRP A 58 5.91 3.07 12.06
C TRP A 58 5.06 3.96 11.14
N LEU A 59 4.70 3.48 9.95
CA LEU A 59 3.88 4.22 8.98
C LEU A 59 2.50 4.59 9.54
N GLY A 60 1.79 3.64 10.14
CA GLY A 60 0.47 3.87 10.72
C GLY A 60 0.51 4.84 11.91
N THR A 61 1.52 4.72 12.77
CA THR A 61 1.73 5.65 13.89
C THR A 61 2.04 7.05 13.38
N ALA A 62 2.91 7.18 12.37
CA ALA A 62 3.25 8.44 11.73
C ALA A 62 2.03 9.08 11.06
N ALA A 63 1.14 8.29 10.45
CA ALA A 63 -0.11 8.78 9.88
C ALA A 63 -1.08 9.30 10.97
N GLY A 64 -1.10 8.66 12.14
CA GLY A 64 -1.80 9.19 13.33
C GLY A 64 -1.25 10.55 13.79
N ALA A 65 0.08 10.68 13.85
CA ALA A 65 0.73 11.94 14.18
C ALA A 65 0.46 13.04 13.13
N LEU A 66 0.50 12.69 11.84
CA LEU A 66 0.10 13.58 10.75
C LEU A 66 -1.36 14.02 10.90
N SER A 67 -2.24 13.13 11.36
CA SER A 67 -3.64 13.46 11.63
C SER A 67 -3.80 14.51 12.74
N ALA A 68 -2.88 14.59 13.70
CA ALA A 68 -2.85 15.67 14.68
C ALA A 68 -2.51 17.03 14.05
N ALA A 69 -1.56 17.07 13.11
CA ALA A 69 -1.29 18.28 12.32
C ALA A 69 -2.51 18.67 11.45
N VAL A 70 -3.18 17.69 10.85
CA VAL A 70 -4.41 17.89 10.08
C VAL A 70 -5.54 18.46 10.96
N LEU A 71 -5.68 17.96 12.19
CA LEU A 71 -6.63 18.50 13.16
C LEU A 71 -6.36 19.98 13.43
N TRP A 72 -5.11 20.34 13.72
CA TRP A 72 -4.71 21.74 13.87
C TRP A 72 -5.08 22.57 12.63
N GLY A 73 -4.81 22.04 11.44
CA GLY A 73 -5.14 22.68 10.17
C GLY A 73 -6.64 22.96 10.04
N PHE A 74 -7.52 21.98 10.32
CA PHE A 74 -8.96 22.20 10.26
C PHE A 74 -9.49 23.18 11.31
N LEU A 75 -8.96 23.14 12.54
CA LEU A 75 -9.31 24.09 13.59
C LEU A 75 -8.95 25.53 13.20
N HIS A 76 -7.86 25.71 12.45
CA HIS A 76 -7.39 26.99 11.94
C HIS A 76 -7.82 27.27 10.49
N LYS A 77 -8.81 26.52 9.98
CA LYS A 77 -9.41 26.68 8.64
C LYS A 77 -8.39 26.68 7.50
N GLN A 78 -7.34 25.88 7.62
CA GLN A 78 -6.26 25.80 6.65
C GLN A 78 -6.61 24.87 5.48
N ASP A 79 -6.42 25.36 4.25
CA ASP A 79 -6.79 24.63 3.03
C ASP A 79 -5.90 23.41 2.73
N TRP A 80 -4.73 23.30 3.36
CA TRP A 80 -3.87 22.12 3.17
C TRP A 80 -4.34 20.91 4.00
N ALA A 81 -5.16 21.13 5.04
CA ALA A 81 -5.53 20.11 6.01
C ALA A 81 -6.22 18.90 5.35
N TRP A 82 -7.15 19.14 4.42
CA TRP A 82 -7.86 18.06 3.74
C TRP A 82 -6.93 17.13 2.97
N PHE A 83 -5.89 17.68 2.35
CA PHE A 83 -4.98 16.91 1.50
C PHE A 83 -4.11 16.00 2.35
N TRP A 84 -3.52 16.56 3.40
CA TRP A 84 -2.72 15.78 4.35
C TRP A 84 -3.58 14.80 5.14
N GLY A 85 -4.87 15.09 5.34
CA GLY A 85 -5.85 14.13 5.85
C GLY A 85 -6.04 12.94 4.92
N ALA A 86 -6.18 13.17 3.61
CA ALA A 86 -6.27 12.09 2.62
C ALA A 86 -4.97 11.27 2.53
N VAL A 87 -3.80 11.92 2.67
CA VAL A 87 -2.50 11.24 2.75
C VAL A 87 -2.44 10.33 3.99
N ALA A 88 -2.74 10.86 5.17
CA ALA A 88 -2.78 10.08 6.41
C ALA A 88 -3.72 8.87 6.30
N ALA A 89 -4.93 9.09 5.79
CA ALA A 89 -5.91 8.03 5.58
C ALA A 89 -5.41 6.94 4.61
N THR A 90 -4.70 7.32 3.55
CA THR A 90 -4.12 6.37 2.58
C THR A 90 -3.06 5.48 3.24
N VAL A 91 -2.23 6.06 4.12
CA VAL A 91 -1.22 5.29 4.88
C VAL A 91 -1.87 4.37 5.91
N LEU A 92 -2.92 4.84 6.61
CA LEU A 92 -3.67 4.03 7.58
C LEU A 92 -4.39 2.86 6.90
N LEU A 93 -4.87 3.02 5.67
CA LEU A 93 -5.44 1.93 4.88
C LEU A 93 -4.41 0.83 4.63
N LEU A 94 -3.18 1.16 4.20
CA LEU A 94 -2.13 0.15 4.02
C LEU A 94 -1.74 -0.49 5.36
N ALA A 95 -1.46 0.33 6.38
CA ALA A 95 -1.01 -0.12 7.69
C ALA A 95 -2.06 -0.95 8.45
N GLY A 96 -3.36 -0.70 8.20
CA GLY A 96 -4.44 -1.51 8.73
C GLY A 96 -4.64 -2.81 7.94
N PHE A 97 -4.53 -2.74 6.61
CA PHE A 97 -4.83 -3.88 5.73
C PHE A 97 -3.82 -5.00 5.81
N PHE A 98 -2.55 -4.70 5.53
CA PHE A 98 -1.55 -5.74 5.35
C PHE A 98 -1.35 -6.63 6.59
N PRO A 99 -1.28 -6.10 7.83
CA PRO A 99 -1.08 -6.94 9.01
C PRO A 99 -2.19 -7.96 9.26
N MET A 100 -3.39 -7.75 8.69
CA MET A 100 -4.47 -8.73 8.78
C MET A 100 -4.14 -10.04 8.06
N ILE A 101 -3.36 -9.99 6.98
CA ILE A 101 -3.08 -11.16 6.14
C ILE A 101 -2.33 -12.25 6.94
N PRO A 102 -1.12 -12.00 7.48
CA PRO A 102 -0.40 -13.05 8.20
C PRO A 102 -1.07 -13.45 9.52
N ALA A 103 -1.86 -12.56 10.13
CA ALA A 103 -2.65 -12.90 11.31
C ALA A 103 -3.82 -13.84 10.96
N ALA A 104 -4.57 -13.55 9.89
CA ALA A 104 -5.66 -14.40 9.43
C ALA A 104 -5.18 -15.76 8.94
N ASP A 105 -4.04 -15.79 8.24
CA ASP A 105 -3.41 -17.03 7.78
C ASP A 105 -3.00 -17.94 8.96
N SER A 106 -2.53 -17.33 10.06
CA SER A 106 -2.28 -18.00 11.34
C SER A 106 -3.52 -18.32 12.17
N GLY A 107 -4.74 -18.06 11.69
CA GLY A 107 -5.98 -18.24 12.46
C GLY A 107 -6.10 -17.34 13.70
N LEU A 108 -5.32 -16.25 13.76
CA LEU A 108 -5.31 -15.30 14.86
C LEU A 108 -6.33 -14.17 14.65
N PRO A 109 -6.75 -13.47 15.72
CA PRO A 109 -7.57 -12.27 15.59
C PRO A 109 -6.89 -11.19 14.73
N VAL A 110 -7.69 -10.44 13.98
CA VAL A 110 -7.25 -9.37 13.05
C VAL A 110 -7.63 -7.96 13.53
N PRO A 111 -7.15 -7.49 14.69
CA PRO A 111 -7.60 -6.22 15.27
C PRO A 111 -7.25 -4.99 14.41
N THR A 112 -6.24 -5.08 13.53
CA THR A 112 -5.89 -4.01 12.59
C THR A 112 -6.97 -3.74 11.54
N MET A 113 -7.99 -4.61 11.42
CA MET A 113 -9.22 -4.33 10.66
C MET A 113 -9.86 -3.00 11.08
N TRP A 114 -9.85 -2.69 12.39
CA TRP A 114 -10.41 -1.43 12.87
C TRP A 114 -9.62 -0.22 12.37
N VAL A 115 -8.29 -0.33 12.26
CA VAL A 115 -7.43 0.71 11.69
C VAL A 115 -7.79 0.92 10.21
N PHE A 116 -7.96 -0.17 9.46
CA PHE A 116 -8.36 -0.12 8.06
C PHE A 116 -9.74 0.56 7.88
N LEU A 117 -10.75 0.14 8.66
CA LEU A 117 -12.10 0.69 8.56
C LEU A 117 -12.14 2.19 8.92
N LEU A 118 -11.44 2.60 9.97
CA LEU A 118 -11.31 4.02 10.34
C LEU A 118 -10.57 4.81 9.27
N GLY A 119 -9.50 4.24 8.71
CA GLY A 119 -8.78 4.80 7.57
C GLY A 119 -9.67 4.97 6.34
N ALA A 120 -10.56 4.01 6.05
CA ALA A 120 -11.50 4.07 4.94
C ALA A 120 -12.54 5.19 5.12
N VAL A 121 -13.15 5.27 6.31
CA VAL A 121 -14.08 6.35 6.67
C VAL A 121 -13.40 7.71 6.53
N MET A 122 -12.18 7.83 7.04
CA MET A 122 -11.38 9.05 6.93
C MET A 122 -11.06 9.38 5.47
N TRP A 123 -10.66 8.39 4.67
CA TRP A 123 -10.26 8.60 3.27
C TRP A 123 -11.43 9.17 2.46
N PHE A 124 -12.56 8.47 2.43
CA PHE A 124 -13.76 8.96 1.72
C PHE A 124 -14.23 10.30 2.28
N GLY A 125 -14.24 10.46 3.60
CA GLY A 125 -14.61 11.73 4.26
C GLY A 125 -13.75 12.90 3.80
N MET A 126 -12.43 12.73 3.72
CA MET A 126 -11.51 13.77 3.23
C MET A 126 -11.74 14.12 1.76
N LEU A 127 -12.07 13.14 0.91
CA LEU A 127 -12.40 13.38 -0.49
C LEU A 127 -13.71 14.16 -0.65
N PHE A 128 -14.73 13.86 0.17
CA PHE A 128 -15.98 14.61 0.19
C PHE A 128 -15.78 16.06 0.64
N ILE A 129 -14.99 16.29 1.70
CA ILE A 129 -14.64 17.64 2.20
C ILE A 129 -13.82 18.41 1.16
N GLY A 130 -12.88 17.74 0.49
CA GLY A 130 -12.07 18.28 -0.59
C GLY A 130 -12.89 18.66 -1.82
N GLY A 131 -14.10 18.11 -1.98
CA GLY A 131 -14.94 18.31 -3.16
C GLY A 131 -14.40 17.61 -4.39
N VAL A 132 -13.71 16.48 -4.20
CA VAL A 132 -13.12 15.69 -5.28
C VAL A 132 -14.23 15.10 -6.16
N SER A 133 -14.05 15.14 -7.48
CA SER A 133 -15.05 14.63 -8.41
C SER A 133 -15.15 13.10 -8.34
N GLY A 134 -16.35 12.55 -8.50
CA GLY A 134 -16.57 11.09 -8.42
C GLY A 134 -15.66 10.28 -9.37
N LYS A 135 -15.38 10.81 -10.57
CA LYS A 135 -14.47 10.17 -11.53
C LYS A 135 -13.04 10.08 -11.00
N ILE A 136 -12.55 11.13 -10.33
CA ILE A 136 -11.23 11.11 -9.68
C ILE A 136 -11.23 10.14 -8.50
N ILE A 137 -12.30 10.12 -7.69
CA ILE A 137 -12.43 9.18 -6.56
C ILE A 137 -12.36 7.74 -7.07
N THR A 138 -13.11 7.39 -8.13
CA THR A 138 -13.06 6.04 -8.71
C THR A 138 -11.67 5.70 -9.23
N LEU A 139 -11.04 6.62 -9.98
CA LEU A 139 -9.70 6.42 -10.51
C LEU A 139 -8.67 6.18 -9.39
N THR A 140 -8.67 7.02 -8.36
CA THR A 140 -7.73 6.90 -7.25
C THR A 140 -8.05 5.73 -6.33
N PHE A 141 -9.30 5.30 -6.23
CA PHE A 141 -9.68 4.09 -5.51
C PHE A 141 -9.11 2.84 -6.20
N VAL A 142 -9.28 2.72 -7.51
CA VAL A 142 -8.73 1.59 -8.29
C VAL A 142 -7.20 1.64 -8.28
N ALA A 143 -6.59 2.82 -8.38
CA ALA A 143 -5.14 2.97 -8.19
C ALA A 143 -4.70 2.63 -6.76
N GLY A 144 -5.55 2.82 -5.75
CA GLY A 144 -5.34 2.38 -4.38
C GLY A 144 -5.29 0.85 -4.26
N LEU A 145 -6.09 0.13 -5.04
CA LEU A 145 -5.99 -1.33 -5.13
C LEU A 145 -4.66 -1.74 -5.77
N ALA A 146 -4.24 -1.08 -6.87
CA ALA A 146 -2.94 -1.33 -7.48
C ALA A 146 -1.79 -1.03 -6.52
N TYR A 147 -1.84 0.08 -5.78
CA TYR A 147 -0.90 0.41 -4.72
C TYR A 147 -0.73 -0.72 -3.69
N VAL A 148 -1.82 -1.21 -3.12
CA VAL A 148 -1.79 -2.26 -2.09
C VAL A 148 -1.29 -3.58 -2.65
N LEU A 149 -1.79 -3.98 -3.83
CA LEU A 149 -1.36 -5.22 -4.49
C LEU A 149 0.11 -5.16 -4.87
N THR A 150 0.59 -4.04 -5.41
CA THR A 150 2.01 -3.86 -5.72
C THR A 150 2.87 -3.87 -4.45
N PHE A 151 2.38 -3.34 -3.32
CA PHE A 151 3.08 -3.45 -2.04
C PHE A 151 3.22 -4.92 -1.60
N ILE A 152 2.13 -5.70 -1.69
CA ILE A 152 2.11 -7.14 -1.39
C ILE A 152 3.09 -7.91 -2.29
N ASP A 153 3.13 -7.58 -3.59
CA ASP A 153 4.08 -8.15 -4.55
C ASP A 153 5.54 -7.78 -4.23
N GLY A 154 5.79 -6.76 -3.41
CA GLY A 154 7.12 -6.50 -2.86
C GLY A 154 7.39 -7.24 -1.55
N VAL A 155 6.36 -7.66 -0.80
CA VAL A 155 6.53 -8.46 0.41
C VAL A 155 6.79 -9.93 0.08
N ALA A 156 6.01 -10.52 -0.83
CA ALA A 156 6.11 -11.94 -1.15
C ALA A 156 7.51 -12.41 -1.67
N PRO A 157 8.27 -11.63 -2.46
CA PRO A 157 9.63 -11.99 -2.83
C PRO A 157 10.60 -11.99 -1.65
N LEU A 158 10.32 -11.23 -0.58
CA LEU A 158 11.13 -11.25 0.65
C LEU A 158 11.05 -12.63 1.32
N SER A 159 9.84 -13.22 1.42
CA SER A 159 9.67 -14.58 1.94
C SER A 159 10.35 -15.61 1.04
N LYS A 160 10.15 -15.55 -0.28
CA LYS A 160 10.81 -16.45 -1.24
C LYS A 160 12.34 -16.37 -1.17
N PHE A 161 12.89 -15.16 -1.07
CA PHE A 161 14.32 -14.95 -0.92
C PHE A 161 14.86 -15.57 0.37
N GLN A 162 14.16 -15.38 1.50
CA GLN A 162 14.56 -15.93 2.79
C GLN A 162 14.48 -17.47 2.83
N GLY A 163 13.53 -18.07 2.10
CA GLY A 163 13.47 -19.53 1.92
C GLY A 163 14.74 -20.08 1.26
N THR A 164 15.34 -19.33 0.34
CA THR A 164 16.58 -19.72 -0.34
C THR A 164 17.86 -19.45 0.47
N PHE A 165 17.82 -18.51 1.42
CA PHE A 165 18.99 -17.94 2.10
C PHE A 165 19.04 -18.27 3.60
N GLN A 166 18.77 -19.51 3.98
CA GLN A 166 18.77 -19.93 5.38
C GLN A 166 20.18 -20.11 5.94
N THR A 167 21.11 -20.59 5.12
CA THR A 167 22.51 -20.86 5.49
C THR A 167 23.48 -20.46 4.37
N PRO A 168 24.76 -20.15 4.69
CA PRO A 168 25.77 -19.85 3.68
C PRO A 168 25.94 -20.96 2.64
N THR A 169 25.79 -22.23 3.05
CA THR A 169 25.88 -23.39 2.15
C THR A 169 24.73 -23.43 1.16
N THR A 170 23.48 -23.26 1.62
CA THR A 170 22.30 -23.19 0.72
C THR A 170 22.38 -22.05 -0.30
N PHE A 171 23.10 -20.97 0.01
CA PHE A 171 23.33 -19.88 -0.94
C PHE A 171 24.35 -20.25 -2.02
N VAL A 172 25.52 -20.77 -1.61
CA VAL A 172 26.61 -21.12 -2.53
C VAL A 172 26.22 -22.26 -3.47
N GLU A 173 25.45 -23.22 -2.98
CA GLU A 173 25.06 -24.42 -3.71
C GLU A 173 23.75 -24.26 -4.49
N ASN A 174 23.14 -23.07 -4.48
CA ASN A 174 21.83 -22.89 -5.07
C ASN A 174 21.86 -22.96 -6.61
N PRO A 175 21.14 -23.88 -7.27
CA PRO A 175 21.13 -23.97 -8.72
C PRO A 175 20.32 -22.84 -9.41
N ASN A 176 19.44 -22.15 -8.68
CA ASN A 176 18.55 -21.08 -9.15
C ASN A 176 19.06 -19.67 -8.80
N THR A 177 20.37 -19.44 -8.90
CA THR A 177 21.01 -18.15 -8.53
C THR A 177 20.38 -16.93 -9.19
N PHE A 178 19.96 -17.04 -10.46
CA PHE A 178 19.27 -15.97 -11.18
C PHE A 178 17.97 -15.54 -10.48
N TRP A 179 17.09 -16.51 -10.16
CA TRP A 179 15.80 -16.22 -9.55
C TRP A 179 15.93 -15.69 -8.13
N ASN A 180 16.98 -16.10 -7.42
CA ASN A 180 17.30 -15.50 -6.12
C ASN A 180 17.64 -14.02 -6.25
N GLY A 181 18.46 -13.66 -7.24
CA GLY A 181 18.72 -12.26 -7.58
C GLY A 181 17.44 -11.51 -7.94
N MET A 182 16.56 -12.14 -8.73
CA MET A 182 15.26 -11.57 -9.10
C MET A 182 14.38 -11.32 -7.88
N TYR A 183 14.32 -12.21 -6.88
CA TYR A 183 13.51 -12.01 -5.67
C TYR A 183 13.91 -10.74 -4.90
N VAL A 184 15.21 -10.49 -4.71
CA VAL A 184 15.70 -9.28 -4.02
C VAL A 184 15.45 -8.02 -4.84
N VAL A 185 15.73 -8.05 -6.14
CA VAL A 185 15.59 -6.88 -7.01
C VAL A 185 14.11 -6.54 -7.20
N SER A 186 13.26 -7.53 -7.48
CA SER A 186 11.82 -7.33 -7.68
C SER A 186 11.12 -6.82 -6.42
N GLN A 187 11.58 -7.22 -5.22
CA GLN A 187 11.09 -6.65 -3.96
C GLN A 187 11.15 -5.12 -3.97
N GLN A 188 12.34 -4.57 -4.27
CA GLN A 188 12.54 -3.12 -4.31
C GLN A 188 11.78 -2.47 -5.45
N VAL A 189 11.79 -3.07 -6.64
CA VAL A 189 11.05 -2.55 -7.80
C VAL A 189 9.56 -2.41 -7.48
N ASN A 190 8.96 -3.42 -6.85
CA ASN A 190 7.55 -3.38 -6.45
C ASN A 190 7.31 -2.33 -5.37
N TRP A 191 8.14 -2.20 -4.33
CA TRP A 191 7.95 -1.16 -3.31
C TRP A 191 8.11 0.27 -3.87
N TRP A 192 9.01 0.49 -4.83
CA TRP A 192 9.07 1.75 -5.57
C TRP A 192 7.83 1.99 -6.42
N GLY A 193 7.29 0.95 -7.07
CA GLY A 193 6.01 1.00 -7.77
C GLY A 193 4.84 1.36 -6.85
N ALA A 194 4.77 0.78 -5.66
CA ALA A 194 3.77 1.10 -4.65
C ALA A 194 3.88 2.55 -4.17
N ALA A 195 5.10 3.02 -3.86
CA ALA A 195 5.33 4.42 -3.52
C ALA A 195 4.89 5.37 -4.65
N ALA A 196 5.20 5.03 -5.90
CA ALA A 196 4.77 5.79 -7.06
C ALA A 196 3.24 5.80 -7.24
N TRP A 197 2.55 4.68 -6.99
CA TRP A 197 1.08 4.64 -6.99
C TRP A 197 0.48 5.55 -5.91
N ALA A 198 1.06 5.57 -4.70
CA ALA A 198 0.63 6.49 -3.64
C ALA A 198 0.81 7.96 -4.07
N ILE A 199 1.96 8.30 -4.65
CA ILE A 199 2.23 9.65 -5.18
C ILE A 199 1.27 10.00 -6.31
N PHE A 200 0.99 9.06 -7.23
CA PHE A 200 0.00 9.21 -8.29
C PHE A 200 -1.38 9.58 -7.70
N ILE A 201 -1.84 8.84 -6.69
CA ILE A 201 -3.11 9.11 -6.01
C ILE A 201 -3.13 10.56 -5.51
N PHE A 202 -2.09 10.99 -4.79
CA PHE A 202 -2.03 12.34 -4.24
C PHE A 202 -2.01 13.42 -5.32
N ALA A 203 -1.26 13.20 -6.41
CA ALA A 203 -1.20 14.09 -7.56
C ALA A 203 -2.55 14.19 -8.28
N ALA A 204 -3.23 13.06 -8.46
CA ALA A 204 -4.54 12.94 -9.09
C ALA A 204 -5.64 13.62 -8.26
N LEU A 205 -5.61 13.49 -6.94
CA LEU A 205 -6.52 14.22 -6.05
C LEU A 205 -6.42 15.75 -6.21
N LYS A 206 -5.22 16.23 -6.51
CA LYS A 206 -4.94 17.65 -6.81
C LYS A 206 -5.03 17.98 -8.31
N GLN A 207 -5.41 17.02 -9.15
CA GLN A 207 -5.53 17.12 -10.61
C GLN A 207 -4.28 17.75 -11.24
N LYS A 208 -3.10 17.29 -10.81
CA LYS A 208 -1.84 17.75 -11.37
C LYS A 208 -1.54 17.00 -12.66
N SER A 209 -1.15 17.71 -13.71
CA SER A 209 -0.81 17.11 -15.01
C SER A 209 0.34 16.10 -14.92
N TRP A 210 1.29 16.32 -13.99
CA TRP A 210 2.38 15.38 -13.71
C TRP A 210 1.91 14.08 -13.04
N ALA A 211 0.65 13.95 -12.63
CA ALA A 211 0.10 12.68 -12.17
C ALA A 211 0.26 11.60 -13.25
N ILE A 212 0.07 11.94 -14.53
CA ILE A 212 0.13 10.95 -15.62
C ILE A 212 1.51 10.29 -15.75
N PRO A 213 2.63 11.02 -15.91
CA PRO A 213 3.93 10.37 -15.98
C PRO A 213 4.27 9.57 -14.72
N VAL A 214 3.82 9.99 -13.52
CA VAL A 214 4.02 9.22 -12.29
C VAL A 214 3.17 7.94 -12.27
N GLY A 215 1.92 7.99 -12.73
CA GLY A 215 1.06 6.82 -12.84
C GLY A 215 1.56 5.81 -13.88
N ILE A 216 2.10 6.30 -15.00
CA ILE A 216 2.78 5.46 -16.00
C ILE A 216 3.99 4.78 -15.37
N PHE A 217 4.84 5.54 -14.68
CA PHE A 217 5.99 4.99 -13.96
C PHE A 217 5.56 3.93 -12.93
N ALA A 218 4.55 4.21 -12.12
CA ALA A 218 4.02 3.27 -11.12
C ALA A 218 3.51 1.96 -11.75
N ALA A 219 2.77 2.08 -12.85
CA ALA A 219 2.26 0.93 -13.57
C ALA A 219 3.38 0.07 -14.15
N VAL A 220 4.35 0.69 -14.82
CA VAL A 220 5.49 0.00 -15.43
C VAL A 220 6.38 -0.66 -14.38
N MET A 221 6.65 0.00 -13.25
CA MET A 221 7.39 -0.60 -12.14
C MET A 221 6.68 -1.84 -11.59
N SER A 222 5.36 -1.77 -11.40
CA SER A 222 4.55 -2.91 -10.96
C SER A 222 4.58 -4.06 -11.98
N MET A 223 4.59 -3.75 -13.28
CA MET A 223 4.71 -4.75 -14.34
C MET A 223 6.09 -5.41 -14.36
N PHE A 224 7.17 -4.62 -14.21
CA PHE A 224 8.55 -5.12 -14.21
C PHE A 224 8.85 -6.01 -13.01
N GLY A 225 8.36 -5.65 -11.82
CA GLY A 225 8.54 -6.48 -10.64
C GLY A 225 7.58 -7.68 -10.60
N GLY A 226 6.32 -7.49 -11.01
CA GLY A 226 5.25 -8.48 -10.88
C GLY A 226 5.20 -9.55 -11.97
N TYR A 227 5.28 -9.21 -13.26
CA TYR A 227 5.12 -10.22 -14.33
C TYR A 227 6.19 -11.32 -14.31
N PRO A 228 7.49 -11.01 -14.18
CA PRO A 228 8.51 -12.07 -14.11
C PRO A 228 8.25 -13.05 -12.95
N MET A 229 7.90 -12.51 -11.78
CA MET A 229 7.55 -13.27 -10.58
C MET A 229 6.28 -14.10 -10.76
N GLY A 230 5.26 -13.51 -11.37
CA GLY A 230 4.00 -14.16 -11.70
C GLY A 230 4.19 -15.36 -12.61
N ILE A 231 4.88 -15.17 -13.74
CA ILE A 231 5.11 -16.21 -14.74
C ILE A 231 5.97 -17.33 -14.17
N HIS A 232 7.06 -16.98 -13.49
CA HIS A 232 7.93 -17.98 -12.85
C HIS A 232 7.17 -18.81 -11.82
N ASN A 233 6.43 -18.17 -10.93
CA ASN A 233 5.68 -18.88 -9.89
C ASN A 233 4.56 -19.76 -10.50
N VAL A 234 3.88 -19.34 -11.57
CA VAL A 234 2.93 -20.21 -12.29
C VAL A 234 3.63 -21.46 -12.81
N ALA A 235 4.84 -21.33 -13.36
CA ALA A 235 5.63 -22.46 -13.83
C ALA A 235 6.12 -23.36 -12.68
N GLU A 236 6.46 -22.80 -11.51
CA GLU A 236 6.87 -23.56 -10.32
C GLU A 236 5.70 -24.35 -9.71
N VAL A 237 4.58 -23.68 -9.42
CA VAL A 237 3.49 -24.26 -8.62
C VAL A 237 2.30 -24.76 -9.45
N GLN A 238 2.35 -24.62 -10.78
CA GLN A 238 1.34 -25.09 -11.74
C GLN A 238 -0.10 -24.63 -11.39
N ARG A 239 -0.22 -23.45 -10.79
CA ARG A 239 -1.50 -22.80 -10.40
C ARG A 239 -1.41 -21.29 -10.55
N PHE A 240 -2.55 -20.61 -10.42
CA PHE A 240 -2.59 -19.15 -10.48
C PHE A 240 -1.65 -18.51 -9.42
N SER A 241 -0.88 -17.51 -9.86
CA SER A 241 0.10 -16.83 -9.01
C SER A 241 -0.46 -15.55 -8.42
N MET A 242 -0.31 -15.40 -7.10
CA MET A 242 -0.69 -14.18 -6.37
C MET A 242 0.18 -12.97 -6.71
N PHE A 243 1.23 -13.13 -7.52
CA PHE A 243 2.04 -12.04 -8.10
C PHE A 243 1.46 -11.42 -9.38
N LEU A 244 0.38 -11.99 -9.94
CA LEU A 244 -0.23 -11.50 -11.19
C LEU A 244 -1.30 -10.41 -11.00
N PRO A 245 -2.07 -10.33 -9.89
CA PRO A 245 -3.10 -9.30 -9.73
C PRO A 245 -2.57 -7.85 -9.86
N ALA A 246 -1.45 -7.52 -9.21
CA ALA A 246 -0.90 -6.17 -9.27
C ALA A 246 -0.44 -5.73 -10.67
N PRO A 247 0.38 -6.52 -11.41
CA PRO A 247 0.83 -6.15 -12.76
C PRO A 247 -0.32 -6.15 -13.77
N ILE A 248 -1.33 -7.02 -13.64
CA ILE A 248 -2.51 -7.01 -14.50
C ILE A 248 -3.33 -5.73 -14.29
N LEU A 249 -3.65 -5.41 -13.03
CA LEU A 249 -4.39 -4.19 -12.71
C LEU A 249 -3.61 -2.94 -13.14
N SER A 250 -2.29 -2.96 -12.96
CA SER A 250 -1.40 -1.88 -13.41
C SER A 250 -1.37 -1.74 -14.92
N THR A 251 -1.43 -2.85 -15.67
CA THR A 251 -1.53 -2.82 -17.14
C THR A 251 -2.84 -2.17 -17.59
N ILE A 252 -3.96 -2.52 -16.94
CA ILE A 252 -5.25 -1.89 -17.20
C ILE A 252 -5.19 -0.40 -16.90
N LEU A 253 -4.65 -0.01 -15.74
CA LEU A 253 -4.52 1.39 -15.36
C LEU A 253 -3.59 2.17 -16.30
N LEU A 254 -2.50 1.56 -16.78
CA LEU A 254 -1.63 2.16 -17.78
C LEU A 254 -2.42 2.51 -19.05
N ILE A 255 -3.19 1.56 -19.58
CA ILE A 255 -4.07 1.80 -20.74
C ILE A 255 -5.03 2.94 -20.43
N VAL A 256 -5.70 2.91 -19.27
CA VAL A 256 -6.64 3.95 -18.84
C VAL A 256 -5.97 5.34 -18.76
N LEU A 257 -4.75 5.44 -18.24
CA LEU A 257 -4.00 6.70 -18.13
C LEU A 257 -3.59 7.26 -19.50
N LEU A 258 -3.38 6.40 -20.49
CA LEU A 258 -3.05 6.79 -21.86
C LEU A 258 -4.30 7.23 -22.65
N LEU A 259 -5.52 6.98 -22.16
CA LEU A 259 -6.73 7.42 -22.84
C LEU A 259 -6.89 8.95 -22.80
N PRO A 260 -7.27 9.58 -23.93
CA PRO A 260 -7.50 11.03 -24.02
C PRO A 260 -8.43 11.58 -22.93
N GLY A 261 -9.49 10.83 -22.61
CA GLY A 261 -10.47 11.24 -21.59
C GLY A 261 -9.87 11.34 -20.19
N THR A 262 -9.00 10.40 -19.82
CA THR A 262 -8.30 10.40 -18.52
C THR A 262 -7.25 11.50 -18.47
N GLN A 263 -6.53 11.73 -19.56
CA GLN A 263 -5.55 12.80 -19.63
C GLN A 263 -6.19 14.19 -19.45
N LYS A 264 -7.33 14.42 -20.11
CA LYS A 264 -8.14 15.62 -19.94
C LYS A 264 -8.66 15.76 -18.51
N LEU A 265 -9.11 14.66 -17.91
CA LEU A 265 -9.57 14.62 -16.51
C LEU A 265 -8.46 15.03 -15.52
N LEU A 266 -7.20 14.70 -15.81
CA LEU A 266 -6.02 15.02 -14.97
C LEU A 266 -5.33 16.33 -15.38
N GLY A 267 -5.96 17.15 -16.23
CA GLY A 267 -5.51 18.52 -16.51
C GLY A 267 -4.49 18.66 -17.62
N ILE A 268 -4.25 17.63 -18.45
CA ILE A 268 -3.53 17.81 -19.73
C ILE A 268 -4.48 18.51 -20.71
N LYS A 269 -4.08 19.69 -21.19
CA LYS A 269 -4.71 20.35 -22.33
C LYS A 269 -4.27 19.62 -23.59
N GLN A 270 -5.22 19.04 -24.33
CA GLN A 270 -4.95 18.51 -25.66
C GLN A 270 -4.78 19.69 -26.60
N SER A 271 -3.64 19.72 -27.30
CA SER A 271 -3.37 20.63 -28.42
C SER A 271 -4.23 20.28 -29.62
#